data_AF-A0A7W7SYL9-F1
#
_entry.id   AF-A0A7W7SYL9-F1
#
_cell.length_a   1.000
_cell.length_b   1.000
_cell.length_c   1.000
_cell.angle_alpha   90.00
_cell.angle_beta   90.00
_cell.angle_gamma   90.00
#
_symmetry.space_group_name_H-M   'P 1'
#
loop_
_entity.id
_entity.type
_entity.pdbx_description
1 polymer ?
#
loop_
_entity_poly.entity_id
_entity_poly.type
_entity_poly.pdbx_seq_one_letter_code
_entity_poly.pdbx_strand_id
1 'polypeptide(L)'
;MDSEAVDDAAPRFTTAMRGYDRRQVDEYVAAQAAALADASLELARLRSTGPAPTTPASHLGERVAGIVAFAEHQAEELVAEATRTAETLRGDAKRQAELILREAEVQAGELRRGAERDAEQTAADLRSRKLKAATEAERVEAEARRRADEVLGDAVSRLRFLVETQNSVVEGLRNVVELVGVARVAAEELPDLAPDLLADPVHAG
;
A
#
# COMPACT_ATOMS: atom_id res chain seq x y z
N MET A 1 36.97 16.40 21.69
CA MET A 1 36.22 15.16 21.98
C MET A 1 37.27 14.15 22.39
N ASP A 2 37.69 14.20 23.65
CA ASP A 2 38.70 13.32 24.23
C ASP A 2 38.22 12.97 25.64
N SER A 3 37.55 11.85 25.79
CA SER A 3 37.14 11.31 27.10
C SER A 3 37.20 9.79 27.04
N GLU A 4 38.39 9.27 26.71
CA GLU A 4 38.66 7.85 26.62
C GLU A 4 40.02 7.58 27.28
N ALA A 5 40.08 7.68 28.62
CA ALA A 5 41.32 7.39 29.33
C ALA A 5 41.16 7.04 30.82
N VAL A 6 40.05 6.42 31.27
CA VAL A 6 40.03 5.84 32.63
C VAL A 6 39.06 4.65 32.73
N ASP A 7 39.33 3.54 32.03
CA ASP A 7 38.70 2.26 32.41
C ASP A 7 39.50 1.01 31.96
N ASP A 8 40.81 0.97 32.21
CA ASP A 8 41.68 -0.13 31.74
C ASP A 8 42.43 -0.88 32.86
N ALA A 9 41.95 -0.81 34.11
CA ALA A 9 42.56 -1.54 35.23
C ALA A 9 41.75 -2.75 35.72
N ALA A 10 40.59 -3.04 35.10
CA ALA A 10 39.82 -4.23 35.42
C ALA A 10 40.45 -5.46 34.73
N PRO A 11 40.79 -6.53 35.46
CA PRO A 11 41.36 -7.75 34.87
C PRO A 11 40.34 -8.37 33.90
N ARG A 12 40.74 -8.57 32.63
CA ARG A 12 39.92 -9.24 31.63
C ARG A 12 40.15 -10.75 31.70
N PHE A 13 39.15 -11.49 32.15
CA PHE A 13 39.16 -12.95 32.17
C PHE A 13 38.61 -13.53 30.86
N THR A 14 39.15 -14.66 30.41
CA THR A 14 38.68 -15.35 29.20
C THR A 14 37.35 -16.07 29.50
N THR A 15 36.35 -15.85 28.65
CA THR A 15 35.02 -16.48 28.78
C THR A 15 34.99 -17.81 28.01
N ALA A 16 34.79 -18.92 28.71
CA ALA A 16 34.46 -20.23 28.14
C ALA A 16 32.94 -20.38 27.95
N MET A 17 32.47 -21.40 27.22
CA MET A 17 31.05 -21.62 26.85
C MET A 17 30.03 -21.57 28.00
N ARG A 18 30.46 -21.63 29.26
CA ARG A 18 29.60 -21.50 30.46
C ARG A 18 30.20 -20.65 31.60
N GLY A 19 31.05 -19.67 31.30
CA GLY A 19 31.56 -18.72 32.31
C GLY A 19 33.07 -18.46 32.21
N TYR A 20 33.65 -17.84 33.24
CA TYR A 20 35.08 -17.52 33.27
C TYR A 20 35.96 -18.76 33.43
N ASP A 21 37.17 -18.71 32.88
CA ASP A 21 38.19 -19.72 33.14
C ASP A 21 38.58 -19.70 34.62
N ARG A 22 38.20 -20.77 35.33
CA ARG A 22 38.46 -20.95 36.75
C ARG A 22 39.95 -20.83 37.09
N ARG A 23 40.86 -21.28 36.22
CA ARG A 23 42.30 -21.23 36.47
C ARG A 23 42.80 -19.78 36.49
N GLN A 24 42.32 -18.95 35.56
CA GLN A 24 42.67 -17.52 35.50
C GLN A 24 42.15 -16.75 36.72
N VAL A 25 40.95 -17.10 37.21
CA VAL A 25 40.39 -16.49 38.42
C VAL A 25 41.19 -16.91 39.66
N ASP A 26 41.52 -18.20 39.79
CA ASP A 26 42.29 -18.72 40.93
C ASP A 26 43.71 -18.11 40.97
N GLU A 27 44.37 -17.97 39.82
CA GLU A 27 45.68 -17.31 39.70
C GLU A 27 45.62 -15.82 40.07
N TYR A 28 44.57 -15.11 39.62
CA TYR A 28 44.37 -13.71 39.97
C TYR A 28 44.11 -13.51 41.47
N VAL A 29 43.26 -14.35 42.08
CA VAL A 29 42.98 -14.30 43.51
C VAL A 29 44.24 -14.59 44.33
N ALA A 30 45.05 -15.57 43.92
CA ALA A 30 46.33 -15.87 44.56
C ALA A 30 47.30 -14.69 44.48
N ALA A 31 47.40 -14.04 43.32
CA ALA A 31 48.24 -12.86 43.13
C ALA A 31 47.79 -11.68 44.02
N GLN A 32 46.49 -11.43 44.11
CA GLN A 32 45.95 -10.37 44.97
C GLN A 32 46.14 -10.67 46.46
N ALA A 33 45.99 -11.93 46.86
CA ALA A 33 46.25 -12.34 48.24
C ALA A 33 47.73 -12.14 48.63
N ALA A 34 48.66 -12.44 47.73
CA ALA A 34 50.09 -12.19 47.93
C ALA A 34 50.39 -10.68 48.04
N ALA A 35 49.84 -9.87 47.13
CA ALA A 35 50.00 -8.42 47.16
C ALA A 35 49.45 -7.79 48.46
N LEU A 36 48.32 -8.28 48.97
CA LEU A 36 47.76 -7.85 50.26
C LEU A 36 48.66 -8.26 51.43
N ALA A 37 49.21 -9.48 51.40
CA ALA A 37 50.13 -9.95 52.44
C ALA A 37 51.39 -9.07 52.48
N ASP A 38 51.99 -8.77 51.33
CA ASP A 38 53.17 -7.90 51.24
C ASP A 38 52.86 -6.47 51.70
N ALA A 39 51.73 -5.89 51.27
CA ALA A 39 51.29 -4.57 51.71
C ALA A 39 51.04 -4.52 53.23
N SER A 40 50.49 -5.59 53.81
CA SER A 40 50.26 -5.68 55.25
C SER A 40 51.56 -5.76 56.06
N LEU A 41 52.55 -6.49 55.54
CA LEU A 41 53.89 -6.58 56.13
C LEU A 41 54.59 -5.22 56.10
N GLU A 42 54.50 -4.51 54.98
CA GLU A 42 55.07 -3.17 54.85
C GLU A 42 54.39 -2.16 55.77
N LEU A 43 53.06 -2.23 55.91
CA LEU A 43 52.32 -1.44 56.90
C LEU A 43 52.77 -1.73 58.33
N ALA A 44 52.97 -3.00 58.68
CA ALA A 44 53.48 -3.39 59.99
C ALA A 44 54.91 -2.85 60.22
N ARG A 45 55.76 -2.89 59.18
CA ARG A 45 57.11 -2.33 59.22
C ARG A 45 57.09 -0.82 59.46
N LEU A 46 56.29 -0.08 58.68
CA LEU A 46 56.16 1.37 58.83
C LEU A 46 55.58 1.78 60.19
N ARG A 47 54.65 0.98 60.75
CA ARG A 47 54.15 1.19 62.12
C ARG A 47 55.21 0.96 63.18
N SER A 48 56.16 0.05 62.95
CA SER A 48 57.26 -0.22 63.89
C SER A 48 58.38 0.81 63.85
N THR A 49 58.55 1.53 62.72
CA THR A 49 59.61 2.54 62.53
C THR A 49 59.12 3.98 62.67
N GLY A 50 57.82 4.22 62.67
CA GLY A 50 57.24 5.55 62.83
C GLY A 50 57.33 6.06 64.27
N PRO A 51 57.77 7.32 64.51
CA PRO A 51 57.67 7.93 65.83
C PRO A 51 56.21 7.98 66.27
N ALA A 52 55.94 7.62 67.53
CA ALA A 52 54.61 7.70 68.11
C ALA A 52 54.03 9.12 67.88
N PRO A 53 52.83 9.26 67.30
CA PRO A 53 52.24 10.57 67.08
C PRO A 53 51.98 11.22 68.45
N THR A 54 52.82 12.17 68.83
CA THR A 54 52.70 12.97 70.05
C THR A 54 51.67 14.09 69.93
N THR A 55 50.80 14.05 68.92
CA THR A 55 49.68 15.00 68.82
C THR A 55 48.70 14.75 69.97
N PRO A 56 48.44 15.76 70.82
CA PRO A 56 47.44 15.66 71.87
C PRO A 56 46.08 15.30 71.28
N ALA A 57 45.38 14.32 71.89
CA ALA A 57 44.09 13.82 71.42
C ALA A 57 43.02 14.93 71.26
N SER A 58 43.18 16.06 71.96
CA SER A 58 42.31 17.25 71.85
C SER A 58 42.34 17.91 70.46
N HIS A 59 43.49 17.93 69.76
CA HIS A 59 43.57 18.53 68.41
C HIS A 59 42.98 17.63 67.32
N LEU A 60 42.77 16.34 67.61
CA LEU A 60 42.12 15.42 66.68
C LEU A 60 40.64 15.79 66.48
N GLY A 61 39.93 16.11 67.57
CA GLY A 61 38.52 16.50 67.50
C GLY A 61 38.29 17.76 66.67
N GLU A 62 39.15 18.77 66.83
CA GLU A 62 39.09 20.01 66.05
C GLU A 62 39.38 19.77 64.56
N ARG A 63 40.39 18.96 64.22
CA ARG A 63 40.67 18.59 62.83
C ARG A 63 39.54 17.76 62.21
N VAL A 64 38.97 16.81 62.95
CA VAL A 64 37.85 15.99 62.46
C VAL A 64 36.62 16.85 62.21
N ALA A 65 36.28 17.76 63.13
CA ALA A 65 35.18 18.71 62.93
C ALA A 65 35.39 19.59 61.69
N GLY A 66 36.61 20.08 61.47
CA GLY A 66 36.96 20.84 60.26
C GLY A 66 36.82 20.03 58.96
N ILE A 67 37.24 18.74 58.97
CA ILE A 67 37.07 17.84 57.81
C ILE A 67 35.59 17.58 57.54
N VAL A 68 34.78 17.36 58.58
CA VAL A 68 33.34 17.13 58.44
C VAL A 68 32.65 18.37 57.87
N ALA A 69 32.92 19.56 58.41
CA ALA A 69 32.34 20.80 57.90
C ALA A 69 32.75 21.09 56.44
N PHE A 70 34.00 20.80 56.08
CA PHE A 70 34.46 20.91 54.69
C PHE A 70 33.75 19.90 53.78
N ALA A 71 33.57 18.66 54.23
CA ALA A 71 32.87 17.63 53.47
C ALA A 71 31.38 17.95 53.30
N GLU A 72 30.72 18.48 54.33
CA GLU A 72 29.33 18.97 54.26
C GLU A 72 29.20 20.08 53.23
N HIS A 73 30.09 21.08 53.27
CA HIS A 73 30.09 22.17 52.29
C HIS A 73 30.31 21.68 50.85
N GLN A 74 31.29 20.79 50.64
CA GLN A 74 31.53 20.16 49.33
C GLN A 74 30.32 19.36 48.84
N ALA A 75 29.64 18.64 49.72
CA ALA A 75 28.43 17.89 49.38
C ALA A 75 27.28 18.83 48.98
N GLU A 76 27.09 19.94 49.70
CA GLU A 76 26.10 20.97 49.35
C GLU A 76 26.38 21.59 47.98
N GLU A 77 27.64 21.95 47.70
CA GLU A 77 28.05 22.48 46.40
C GLU A 77 27.80 21.48 45.27
N LEU A 78 28.17 20.21 45.45
CA LEU A 78 27.94 19.13 44.48
C LEU A 78 26.45 18.91 44.21
N VAL A 79 25.61 18.92 45.25
CA VAL A 79 24.16 18.78 45.10
C VAL A 79 23.58 19.98 44.35
N ALA A 80 24.02 21.19 44.65
CA ALA A 80 23.57 22.41 43.97
C ALA A 80 24.00 22.43 42.49
N GLU A 81 25.21 21.99 42.17
CA GLU A 81 25.70 21.85 40.79
C GLU A 81 24.94 20.75 40.02
N ALA A 82 24.77 19.57 40.62
CA ALA A 82 24.03 18.46 40.03
C ALA A 82 22.58 18.87 39.73
N THR A 83 21.93 19.59 40.66
CA THR A 83 20.57 20.10 40.48
C THR A 83 20.47 21.06 39.29
N ARG A 84 21.37 22.06 39.22
CA ARG A 84 21.42 23.01 38.09
C ARG A 84 21.66 22.31 36.74
N THR A 85 22.53 21.31 36.73
CA THR A 85 22.83 20.52 35.54
C THR A 85 21.61 19.70 35.11
N ALA A 86 20.92 19.05 36.05
CA ALA A 86 19.71 18.28 35.78
C ALA A 86 18.57 19.17 35.25
N GLU A 87 18.40 20.37 35.81
CA GLU A 87 17.41 21.34 35.32
C GLU A 87 17.71 21.82 33.90
N THR A 88 18.98 22.08 33.60
CA THR A 88 19.43 22.46 32.26
C THR A 88 19.15 21.33 31.27
N LEU A 89 19.57 20.11 31.59
CA LEU A 89 19.34 18.92 30.76
C LEU A 89 17.84 18.67 30.53
N ARG A 90 17.02 18.81 31.56
CA ARG A 90 15.56 18.68 31.46
C ARG A 90 14.97 19.77 30.56
N GLY A 91 15.48 20.99 30.64
CA GLY A 91 15.08 22.11 29.78
C GLY A 91 15.44 21.86 28.31
N ASP A 92 16.65 21.39 28.05
CA ASP A 92 17.11 21.02 26.71
C ASP A 92 16.29 19.87 26.12
N ALA A 93 16.11 18.79 26.88
CA ALA A 93 15.31 17.65 26.46
C ALA A 93 13.86 18.06 26.12
N LYS A 94 13.26 18.95 26.92
CA LYS A 94 11.92 19.48 26.64
C LYS A 94 11.88 20.28 25.34
N ARG A 95 12.85 21.18 25.11
CA ARG A 95 12.95 21.95 23.86
C ARG A 95 13.12 21.03 22.65
N GLN A 96 13.97 20.02 22.76
CA GLN A 96 14.19 19.05 21.70
C GLN A 96 12.91 18.23 21.41
N ALA A 97 12.20 17.80 22.44
CA ALA A 97 10.92 17.11 22.26
C ALA A 97 9.88 18.00 21.57
N GLU A 98 9.79 19.28 21.96
CA GLU A 98 8.89 20.24 21.30
C GLU A 98 9.26 20.46 19.82
N LEU A 99 10.55 20.50 19.47
CA LEU A 99 11.01 20.59 18.09
C LEU A 99 10.61 19.35 17.28
N ILE A 100 10.87 18.16 17.82
CA ILE A 100 10.49 16.89 17.17
C ILE A 100 8.98 16.82 16.93
N LEU A 101 8.17 17.24 17.92
CA LEU A 101 6.72 17.26 17.78
C LEU A 101 6.27 18.22 16.67
N ARG A 102 6.81 19.45 16.63
CA ARG A 102 6.48 20.42 15.56
C ARG A 102 6.88 19.92 14.18
N GLU A 103 8.06 19.31 14.06
CA GLU A 103 8.50 18.72 12.79
C GLU A 103 7.57 17.59 12.34
N ALA A 104 7.22 16.69 13.26
CA ALA A 104 6.28 15.60 12.98
C ALA A 104 4.89 16.11 12.56
N GLU A 105 4.40 17.18 13.20
CA GLU A 105 3.12 17.83 12.82
C GLU A 105 3.18 18.43 11.41
N VAL A 106 4.27 19.11 11.05
CA VAL A 106 4.47 19.66 9.71
C VAL A 106 4.51 18.53 8.68
N GLN A 107 5.31 17.49 8.91
CA GLN A 107 5.41 16.33 8.02
C GLN A 107 4.06 15.61 7.86
N ALA A 108 3.32 15.41 8.96
CA ALA A 108 1.99 14.82 8.91
C ALA A 108 1.00 15.68 8.11
N GLY A 109 1.08 17.01 8.25
CA GLY A 109 0.27 17.96 7.48
C GLY A 109 0.63 17.99 5.99
N GLU A 110 1.90 17.85 5.63
CA GLU A 110 2.34 17.71 4.24
C GLU A 110 1.88 16.39 3.63
N LEU A 111 2.03 15.27 4.35
CA LEU A 111 1.60 13.96 3.90
C LEU A 111 0.08 13.92 3.68
N ARG A 112 -0.70 14.52 4.60
CA ARG A 112 -2.16 14.64 4.45
C ARG A 112 -2.55 15.44 3.22
N ARG A 113 -1.94 16.62 3.01
CA ARG A 113 -2.18 17.46 1.82
C ARG A 113 -1.73 16.79 0.52
N GLY A 114 -0.69 15.95 0.57
CA GLY A 114 -0.29 15.10 -0.55
C GLY A 114 -1.38 14.08 -0.89
N ALA A 115 -1.79 13.30 0.11
CA ALA A 115 -2.83 12.27 -0.05
C ALA A 115 -4.18 12.84 -0.51
N GLU A 116 -4.59 14.02 -0.01
CA GLU A 116 -5.81 14.70 -0.45
C GLU A 116 -5.74 15.09 -1.94
N ARG A 117 -4.62 15.67 -2.40
CA ARG A 117 -4.43 16.01 -3.81
C ARG A 117 -4.45 14.78 -4.72
N ASP A 118 -3.78 13.70 -4.30
CA ASP A 118 -3.74 12.45 -5.05
C ASP A 118 -5.15 11.82 -5.16
N ALA A 119 -5.92 11.88 -4.07
CA ALA A 119 -7.30 11.41 -4.04
C ALA A 119 -8.21 12.25 -4.95
N GLU A 120 -8.09 13.58 -4.91
CA GLU A 120 -8.83 14.49 -5.78
C GLU A 120 -8.51 14.27 -7.26
N GLN A 121 -7.23 14.11 -7.61
CA GLN A 121 -6.80 13.81 -8.96
C GLN A 121 -7.36 12.47 -9.44
N THR A 122 -7.27 11.43 -8.61
CA THR A 122 -7.82 10.10 -8.93
C THR A 122 -9.34 10.18 -9.14
N ALA A 123 -10.05 10.93 -8.29
CA ALA A 123 -11.49 11.14 -8.42
C ALA A 123 -11.85 11.89 -9.71
N ALA A 124 -11.08 12.92 -10.08
CA ALA A 124 -11.27 13.66 -11.33
C ALA A 124 -11.05 12.77 -12.56
N ASP A 125 -10.00 11.94 -12.55
CA ASP A 125 -9.71 10.99 -13.61
C ASP A 125 -10.82 9.95 -13.78
N LEU A 126 -11.30 9.39 -12.67
CA LEU A 126 -12.42 8.43 -12.70
C LEU A 126 -13.71 9.07 -13.24
N ARG A 127 -14.02 10.31 -12.85
CA ARG A 127 -15.17 11.05 -13.39
C ARG A 127 -15.03 11.28 -14.89
N SER A 128 -13.85 11.69 -15.36
CA SER A 128 -13.56 11.89 -16.78
C SER A 128 -13.73 10.59 -17.58
N ARG A 129 -13.18 9.48 -17.08
CA ARG A 129 -13.35 8.15 -17.69
C ARG A 129 -14.81 7.71 -17.72
N LYS A 130 -15.55 7.90 -16.61
CA LYS A 130 -16.98 7.59 -16.54
C LYS A 130 -17.79 8.39 -17.55
N LEU A 131 -17.52 9.69 -17.69
CA LEU A 131 -18.21 10.54 -18.67
C LEU A 131 -17.94 10.07 -20.11
N LYS A 132 -16.68 9.80 -20.45
CA LYS A 132 -16.31 9.28 -21.77
C LYS A 132 -16.99 7.94 -22.07
N ALA A 133 -17.00 7.03 -21.11
CA ALA A 133 -17.66 5.73 -21.24
C ALA A 133 -19.18 5.88 -21.43
N ALA A 134 -19.82 6.81 -20.72
CA ALA A 134 -21.24 7.10 -20.87
C ALA A 134 -21.56 7.65 -22.28
N THR A 135 -20.81 8.66 -22.74
CA THR A 135 -20.98 9.21 -24.09
C THR A 135 -20.76 8.16 -25.19
N GLU A 136 -19.77 7.28 -25.02
CA GLU A 136 -19.53 6.21 -25.99
C GLU A 136 -20.65 5.16 -25.97
N ALA A 137 -21.17 4.81 -24.79
CA ALA A 137 -22.31 3.91 -24.66
C ALA A 137 -23.56 4.49 -25.34
N GLU A 138 -23.85 5.78 -25.14
CA GLU A 138 -24.95 6.48 -25.83
C GLU A 138 -24.77 6.47 -27.35
N ARG A 139 -23.53 6.67 -27.84
CA ARG A 139 -23.22 6.63 -29.27
C ARG A 139 -23.48 5.24 -29.86
N VAL A 140 -22.99 4.19 -29.19
CA VAL A 140 -23.18 2.80 -29.61
C VAL A 140 -24.67 2.43 -29.59
N GLU A 141 -25.42 2.85 -28.57
CA GLU A 141 -26.86 2.63 -28.49
C GLU A 141 -27.62 3.33 -29.62
N ALA A 142 -27.31 4.60 -29.88
CA ALA A 142 -27.92 5.35 -30.98
C ALA A 142 -27.59 4.76 -32.36
N GLU A 143 -26.39 4.22 -32.55
CA GLU A 143 -25.99 3.50 -33.76
C GLU A 143 -26.74 2.17 -33.90
N ALA A 144 -26.86 1.39 -32.82
CA ALA A 144 -27.59 0.12 -32.81
C ALA A 144 -29.08 0.33 -33.10
N ARG A 145 -29.71 1.36 -32.50
CA ARG A 145 -31.10 1.73 -32.77
C ARG A 145 -31.33 2.09 -34.23
N ARG A 146 -30.47 2.94 -34.83
CA ARG A 146 -30.55 3.28 -36.26
C ARG A 146 -30.46 2.06 -37.15
N ARG A 147 -29.50 1.15 -36.90
CA ARG A 147 -29.39 -0.11 -37.65
C ARG A 147 -30.61 -1.00 -37.50
N ALA A 148 -31.19 -1.07 -36.30
CA ALA A 148 -32.41 -1.83 -36.07
C ALA A 148 -33.59 -1.26 -36.87
N ASP A 149 -33.74 0.06 -36.87
CA ASP A 149 -34.79 0.75 -37.64
C ASP A 149 -34.60 0.56 -39.16
N GLU A 150 -33.36 0.60 -39.66
CA GLU A 150 -33.03 0.30 -41.06
C GLU A 150 -33.43 -1.14 -41.43
N VAL A 151 -33.01 -2.13 -40.65
CA VAL A 151 -33.34 -3.55 -40.89
C VAL A 151 -34.84 -3.80 -40.85
N LEU A 152 -35.56 -3.17 -39.92
CA LEU A 152 -37.02 -3.26 -39.84
C LEU A 152 -37.69 -2.59 -41.05
N GLY A 153 -37.22 -1.41 -41.47
CA GLY A 153 -37.70 -0.71 -42.65
C GLY A 153 -37.52 -1.54 -43.94
N ASP A 154 -36.37 -2.17 -44.10
CA ASP A 154 -36.07 -3.08 -45.20
C ASP A 154 -36.99 -4.32 -45.16
N ALA A 155 -37.17 -4.93 -44.00
CA ALA A 155 -38.04 -6.09 -43.82
C ALA A 155 -39.51 -5.76 -44.17
N VAL A 156 -40.02 -4.61 -43.70
CA VAL A 156 -41.37 -4.13 -44.01
C VAL A 156 -41.53 -3.86 -45.52
N SER A 157 -40.52 -3.26 -46.16
CA SER A 157 -40.54 -2.99 -47.60
C SER A 157 -40.56 -4.28 -48.42
N ARG A 158 -39.76 -5.29 -48.03
CA ARG A 158 -39.78 -6.62 -48.65
C ARG A 158 -41.12 -7.32 -48.48
N LEU A 159 -41.70 -7.27 -47.27
CA LEU A 159 -43.03 -7.85 -47.02
C LEU A 159 -44.10 -7.19 -47.89
N ARG A 160 -44.09 -5.87 -48.02
CA ARG A 160 -45.02 -5.14 -48.89
C ARG A 160 -44.89 -5.59 -50.34
N PHE A 161 -43.66 -5.68 -50.85
CA PHE A 161 -43.39 -6.17 -52.21
C PHE A 161 -43.89 -7.60 -52.42
N LEU A 162 -43.68 -8.49 -51.44
CA LEU A 162 -44.20 -9.87 -51.52
C LEU A 162 -45.73 -9.92 -51.54
N VAL A 163 -46.40 -9.07 -50.76
CA VAL A 163 -47.87 -8.97 -50.78
C VAL A 163 -48.37 -8.43 -52.12
N GLU A 164 -47.72 -7.42 -52.68
CA GLU A 164 -48.08 -6.84 -53.98
C GLU A 164 -47.87 -7.84 -55.12
N THR A 165 -46.75 -8.56 -55.13
CA THR A 165 -46.51 -9.63 -56.10
C THR A 165 -47.49 -10.79 -55.95
N GLN A 166 -47.85 -11.18 -54.71
CA GLN A 166 -48.89 -12.18 -54.47
C GLN A 166 -50.25 -11.74 -55.02
N ASN A 167 -50.66 -10.49 -54.77
CA ASN A 167 -51.92 -9.95 -55.29
C ASN A 167 -51.94 -9.93 -56.82
N SER A 168 -50.84 -9.49 -57.45
CA SER A 168 -50.69 -9.50 -58.91
C SER A 168 -50.79 -10.92 -59.50
N VAL A 169 -50.17 -11.92 -58.85
CA VAL A 169 -50.29 -13.33 -59.27
C VAL A 169 -51.72 -13.84 -59.12
N VAL A 170 -52.41 -13.52 -58.03
CA VAL A 170 -53.82 -13.91 -57.82
C VAL A 170 -54.74 -13.28 -58.88
N GLU A 171 -54.55 -12.00 -59.20
CA GLU A 171 -55.28 -11.33 -60.29
C GLU A 171 -54.97 -11.95 -61.65
N GLY A 172 -53.69 -12.26 -61.92
CA GLY A 172 -53.27 -12.96 -63.13
C GLY A 172 -53.95 -14.33 -63.28
N LEU A 173 -53.98 -15.12 -62.22
CA LEU A 173 -54.67 -16.41 -62.19
C LEU A 173 -56.17 -16.26 -62.42
N ARG A 174 -56.81 -15.24 -61.83
CA ARG A 174 -58.23 -14.95 -62.04
C ARG A 174 -58.53 -14.63 -63.51
N ASN A 175 -57.72 -13.78 -64.14
CA ASN A 175 -57.86 -13.43 -65.56
C ASN A 175 -57.71 -14.66 -66.46
N VAL A 176 -56.76 -15.56 -66.15
CA VAL A 176 -56.60 -16.83 -66.88
C VAL A 176 -57.83 -17.72 -66.74
N VAL A 177 -58.38 -17.85 -65.53
CA VAL A 177 -59.61 -18.62 -65.29
C VAL A 177 -60.79 -18.02 -66.08
N GLU A 178 -60.94 -16.69 -66.09
CA GLU A 178 -61.97 -16.00 -66.87
C GLU A 178 -61.80 -16.25 -68.37
N LEU A 179 -60.58 -16.14 -68.91
CA LEU A 179 -60.27 -16.43 -70.32
C LEU A 179 -60.56 -17.89 -70.70
N VAL A 180 -60.17 -18.85 -69.87
CA VAL A 180 -60.46 -20.28 -70.09
C VAL A 180 -61.97 -20.53 -70.04
N GLY A 181 -62.69 -19.86 -69.13
CA GLY A 181 -64.15 -19.91 -69.06
C GLY A 181 -64.81 -19.41 -70.33
N VAL A 182 -64.40 -18.24 -70.85
CA VAL A 182 -64.89 -17.69 -72.12
C VAL A 182 -64.57 -18.61 -73.30
N ALA A 183 -63.34 -19.11 -73.39
CA ALA A 183 -62.93 -20.04 -74.45
C ALA A 183 -63.75 -21.33 -74.43
N ARG A 184 -64.10 -21.83 -73.25
CA ARG A 184 -64.96 -23.00 -73.09
C ARG A 184 -66.39 -22.74 -73.57
N VAL A 185 -66.99 -21.60 -73.18
CA VAL A 185 -68.34 -21.22 -73.64
C VAL A 185 -68.34 -21.04 -75.17
N ALA A 186 -67.33 -20.38 -75.72
CA ALA A 186 -67.18 -20.23 -77.18
C ALA A 186 -67.04 -21.57 -77.90
N ALA A 187 -66.37 -22.56 -77.29
CA ALA A 187 -66.28 -23.92 -77.82
C ALA A 187 -67.62 -24.68 -77.73
N GLU A 188 -68.44 -24.43 -76.70
CA GLU A 188 -69.78 -25.03 -76.54
C GLU A 188 -70.84 -24.37 -77.45
N GLU A 189 -70.70 -23.08 -77.77
CA GLU A 189 -71.59 -22.33 -78.68
C GLU A 189 -71.27 -22.51 -80.17
N LEU A 190 -70.25 -23.29 -80.53
CA LEU A 190 -69.95 -23.69 -81.91
C LEU A 190 -70.80 -24.95 -82.25
N PRO A 191 -72.00 -24.79 -82.83
CA PRO A 191 -72.86 -25.92 -83.15
C PRO A 191 -72.42 -26.43 -84.52
N ASP A 192 -71.94 -27.67 -84.57
CA ASP A 192 -72.10 -28.54 -85.74
C ASP A 192 -71.65 -27.97 -87.10
N LEU A 193 -70.55 -27.20 -87.12
CA LEU A 193 -69.85 -26.86 -88.36
C LEU A 193 -68.86 -27.99 -88.72
N ALA A 194 -69.48 -29.06 -89.24
CA ALA A 194 -68.95 -30.06 -90.18
C ALA A 194 -68.20 -31.30 -89.64
N PRO A 195 -68.80 -32.50 -89.77
CA PRO A 195 -68.08 -33.74 -90.02
C PRO A 195 -68.01 -34.07 -91.53
N ASP A 196 -67.84 -33.08 -92.42
CA ASP A 196 -67.85 -33.29 -93.89
C ASP A 196 -66.50 -33.06 -94.60
N LEU A 197 -65.39 -32.92 -93.86
CA LEU A 197 -64.04 -32.69 -94.43
C LEU A 197 -63.01 -33.79 -94.13
N LEU A 198 -63.43 -34.95 -93.61
CA LEU A 198 -62.61 -36.18 -93.56
C LEU A 198 -63.08 -37.22 -94.59
N ALA A 199 -63.43 -36.75 -95.80
CA ALA A 199 -63.50 -37.60 -96.97
C ALA A 199 -62.09 -37.77 -97.55
N ASP A 200 -61.60 -39.01 -97.54
CA ASP A 200 -60.50 -39.53 -98.34
C ASP A 200 -60.46 -38.96 -99.77
N PRO A 201 -59.24 -38.80 -100.33
CA PRO A 201 -59.02 -39.27 -101.68
C PRO A 201 -58.05 -40.44 -101.68
N VAL A 202 -58.65 -41.63 -101.69
CA VAL A 202 -58.11 -42.83 -102.34
C VAL A 202 -58.00 -42.55 -103.86
N HIS A 203 -56.94 -43.10 -104.49
CA HIS A 203 -56.64 -43.16 -105.95
C HIS A 203 -56.09 -41.88 -106.61
N ALA A 204 -55.12 -41.89 -107.54
CA ALA A 204 -54.30 -42.91 -108.20
C ALA A 204 -53.23 -42.18 -109.04
N GLY A 205 -52.11 -42.84 -109.35
CA GLY A 205 -51.19 -42.47 -110.45
C GLY A 205 -49.86 -41.87 -110.02
#